data_AF-A0A2S0U9M9-F1
#
_entry.id   AF-A0A2S0U9M9-F1
#
_cell.length_a   1.000
_cell.length_b   1.000
_cell.length_c   1.000
_cell.angle_alpha   90.00
_cell.angle_beta   90.00
_cell.angle_gamma   90.00
#
_symmetry.space_group_name_H-M   'P 1'
#
loop_
_entity.id
_entity.type
_entity.pdbx_description
1 polymer ?
#
loop_
_entity_poly.entity_id
_entity_poly.type
_entity_poly.pdbx_seq_one_letter_code
_entity_poly.pdbx_strand_id
1 'polypeptide(L)'
;MSAPGFGRLRLDLKLIENESSITFYDGISLTQYYDLAKRWSEMLSIIHREVSKYVNDDSLCFDGEDSNLFPILCNLTGNYYIDKVAYTKYLNPIGFQIMISTILTERLSTGEDDYLGLEVTLFTKSINANFEVWGVDSSVV
;
A
#
# COMPACT_ATOMS: atom_id res chain seq x y z
N MET A 1 -19.22 24.25 -28.22
CA MET A 1 -19.03 24.63 -26.80
C MET A 1 -18.56 23.40 -26.07
N SER A 2 -17.26 23.28 -25.80
CA SER A 2 -16.69 22.17 -25.05
C SER A 2 -16.91 22.42 -23.56
N ALA A 3 -17.46 21.44 -22.85
CA ALA A 3 -17.62 21.51 -21.40
C ALA A 3 -16.25 21.71 -20.74
N PRO A 4 -16.17 22.49 -19.63
CA PRO A 4 -14.92 22.61 -18.88
C PRO A 4 -14.57 21.24 -18.32
N GLY A 5 -13.37 20.75 -18.62
CA GLY A 5 -12.84 19.54 -18.02
C GLY A 5 -12.79 19.73 -16.51
N PHE A 6 -13.67 19.05 -15.78
CA PHE A 6 -13.55 18.90 -14.35
C PHE A 6 -12.28 18.10 -14.10
N GLY A 7 -11.17 18.80 -13.82
CA GLY A 7 -9.99 18.18 -13.24
C GLY A 7 -10.44 17.46 -11.97
N ARG A 8 -10.35 16.14 -11.96
CA ARG A 8 -10.87 15.34 -10.85
C ARG A 8 -10.07 15.64 -9.58
N LEU A 9 -10.78 15.74 -8.47
CA LEU A 9 -10.18 15.90 -7.14
C LEU A 9 -9.34 14.65 -6.85
N ARG A 10 -8.04 14.83 -6.66
CA ARG A 10 -7.16 13.76 -6.15
C ARG A 10 -7.64 13.33 -4.77
N LEU A 11 -7.68 12.02 -4.55
CA LEU A 11 -7.98 11.46 -3.24
C LEU A 11 -6.81 11.76 -2.30
N ASP A 12 -7.09 12.53 -1.25
CA ASP A 12 -6.14 12.80 -0.18
C ASP A 12 -6.20 11.63 0.81
N LEU A 13 -5.12 10.86 0.90
CA LEU A 13 -5.09 9.65 1.72
C LEU A 13 -4.73 9.97 3.18
N LYS A 14 -5.38 9.27 4.09
CA LYS A 14 -5.12 9.34 5.52
C LYS A 14 -4.81 7.96 6.07
N LEU A 15 -3.62 7.80 6.63
CA LEU A 15 -3.27 6.62 7.41
C LEU A 15 -4.02 6.67 8.76
N ILE A 16 -4.81 5.65 9.04
CA ILE A 16 -5.50 5.48 10.33
C ILE A 16 -4.85 4.33 11.14
N GLU A 17 -5.03 4.37 12.45
CA GLU A 17 -4.48 3.35 13.34
C GLU A 17 -5.27 2.05 13.23
N ASN A 18 -4.55 0.93 13.13
CA ASN A 18 -5.08 -0.42 13.23
C ASN A 18 -3.99 -1.34 13.83
N GLU A 19 -4.39 -2.45 14.46
CA GLU A 19 -3.43 -3.46 14.89
C GLU A 19 -2.87 -4.22 13.69
N SER A 20 -1.62 -3.94 13.32
CA SER A 20 -0.93 -4.65 12.25
C SER A 20 -0.24 -5.92 12.77
N SER A 21 -0.33 -7.01 12.01
CA SER A 21 0.43 -8.22 12.30
C SER A 21 1.82 -8.19 11.66
N ILE A 22 2.84 -8.69 12.38
CA ILE A 22 4.23 -8.78 11.89
C ILE A 22 4.61 -10.25 11.74
N THR A 23 5.09 -10.62 10.55
CA THR A 23 5.55 -11.98 10.24
C THR A 23 7.02 -11.98 9.83
N PHE A 24 7.76 -12.99 10.28
CA PHE A 24 9.15 -13.22 9.93
C PHE A 24 9.26 -14.48 9.09
N TYR A 25 9.85 -14.36 7.90
CA TYR A 25 10.13 -15.48 7.01
C TYR A 25 11.63 -15.79 6.95
N ASP A 26 11.98 -16.90 6.31
CA ASP A 26 13.29 -17.54 6.44
C ASP A 26 14.47 -16.59 6.25
N GLY A 27 15.43 -16.71 7.17
CA GLY A 27 16.76 -16.10 7.08
C GLY A 27 16.93 -14.73 7.72
N ILE A 28 15.86 -14.03 8.14
CA ILE A 28 16.00 -12.77 8.87
C ILE A 28 16.27 -13.02 10.36
N SER A 29 17.31 -12.38 10.91
CA SER A 29 17.57 -12.41 12.35
C SER A 29 16.81 -11.31 13.08
N LEU A 30 16.58 -11.50 14.39
CA LEU A 30 15.93 -10.51 15.23
C LEU A 30 16.68 -9.16 15.24
N THR A 31 18.01 -9.18 15.24
CA THR A 31 18.84 -7.96 15.14
C THR A 31 18.60 -7.23 13.82
N GLN A 32 18.58 -7.96 12.71
CA GLN A 32 18.33 -7.38 11.38
C GLN A 32 16.94 -6.77 11.29
N TYR A 33 15.94 -7.44 11.84
CA TYR A 33 14.60 -6.88 11.97
C TYR A 33 14.62 -5.58 12.77
N TYR A 34 15.21 -5.55 13.97
CA TYR A 34 15.23 -4.33 14.78
C TYR A 34 15.92 -3.18 14.07
N ASP A 35 16.98 -3.46 13.30
CA ASP A 35 17.65 -2.42 12.55
C ASP A 35 16.82 -1.90 11.37
N LEU A 36 16.07 -2.77 10.68
CA LEU A 36 15.10 -2.35 9.66
C LEU A 36 13.93 -1.58 10.28
N ALA A 37 13.41 -2.02 11.43
CA ALA A 37 12.29 -1.40 12.12
C ALA A 37 12.60 0.03 12.59
N LYS A 38 13.87 0.37 12.85
CA LYS A 38 14.29 1.77 13.11
C LYS A 38 14.00 2.70 11.93
N ARG A 39 13.84 2.16 10.72
CA ARG A 39 13.54 2.91 9.49
C ARG A 39 12.05 2.86 9.14
N TRP A 40 11.19 2.52 10.10
CA TRP A 40 9.74 2.44 9.89
C TRP A 40 9.14 3.70 9.28
N SER A 41 9.52 4.90 9.75
CA SER A 41 9.00 6.15 9.19
C SER A 41 9.39 6.36 7.71
N GLU A 42 10.58 5.88 7.30
CA GLU A 42 11.00 5.92 5.90
C GLU A 42 10.16 4.96 5.06
N MET A 43 9.97 3.72 5.54
CA MET A 43 9.10 2.75 4.87
C MET A 43 7.67 3.29 4.75
N LEU A 44 7.08 3.80 5.83
CA LEU A 44 5.74 4.40 5.81
C LEU A 44 5.60 5.55 4.80
N SER A 45 6.62 6.41 4.68
CA SER A 45 6.60 7.49 3.69
C SER A 45 6.57 6.95 2.26
N ILE A 46 7.32 5.88 1.98
CA ILE A 46 7.30 5.19 0.69
C ILE A 46 5.92 4.56 0.46
N ILE A 47 5.40 3.81 1.43
CA ILE A 47 4.08 3.17 1.35
C ILE A 47 2.99 4.19 1.05
N HIS A 48 2.94 5.27 1.82
CA HIS A 48 1.95 6.33 1.62
C HIS A 48 2.01 6.90 0.21
N ARG A 49 3.22 7.14 -0.33
CA ARG A 49 3.41 7.63 -1.70
C ARG A 49 2.93 6.64 -2.75
N GLU A 50 3.29 5.35 -2.63
CA GLU A 50 2.92 4.35 -3.64
C GLU A 50 1.42 4.03 -3.61
N VAL A 51 0.81 3.93 -2.42
CA VAL A 51 -0.65 3.77 -2.27
C VAL A 51 -1.37 5.00 -2.86
N SER A 52 -0.91 6.22 -2.54
CA SER A 52 -1.47 7.46 -3.10
C SER A 52 -1.36 7.51 -4.61
N LYS A 53 -0.23 7.04 -5.18
CA LYS A 53 -0.02 6.98 -6.63
C LYS A 53 -0.98 5.99 -7.27
N TYR A 54 -1.15 4.80 -6.70
CA TYR A 54 -2.03 3.76 -7.22
C TYR A 54 -3.48 4.23 -7.34
N VAL A 55 -4.04 4.79 -6.26
CA VAL A 55 -5.46 5.21 -6.23
C VAL A 55 -5.75 6.49 -7.01
N ASN A 56 -4.72 7.22 -7.40
CA ASN A 56 -4.83 8.43 -8.22
C ASN A 56 -4.25 8.21 -9.63
N ASP A 57 -4.07 6.96 -10.06
CA ASP A 57 -3.70 6.65 -11.43
C ASP A 57 -4.95 6.64 -12.32
N ASP A 58 -5.07 7.64 -13.19
CA ASP A 58 -6.20 7.79 -14.11
C ASP A 58 -6.37 6.59 -15.04
N SER A 59 -5.31 5.80 -15.29
CA SER A 59 -5.37 4.59 -16.14
C SER A 59 -5.99 3.37 -15.44
N LEU A 60 -6.06 3.39 -14.11
CA LEU A 60 -6.67 2.35 -13.27
C LEU A 60 -8.09 2.73 -12.81
N CYS A 61 -8.61 3.84 -13.34
CA CYS A 61 -9.92 4.34 -12.99
C CYS A 61 -11.01 3.64 -13.81
N PHE A 62 -11.64 2.64 -13.20
CA PHE A 62 -12.92 2.14 -13.67
C PHE A 62 -14.00 3.10 -13.16
N ASP A 63 -14.51 3.96 -14.04
CA ASP A 63 -15.76 4.66 -13.80
C ASP A 63 -16.85 3.60 -13.62
N GLY A 64 -17.66 3.74 -12.56
CA GLY A 64 -18.62 2.73 -12.12
C GLY A 64 -19.75 2.39 -13.10
N GLU A 65 -19.61 2.72 -14.39
CA GLU A 65 -20.48 2.29 -15.47
C GLU A 65 -20.26 0.80 -15.83
N ASP A 66 -19.06 0.25 -15.59
CA ASP A 66 -18.78 -1.18 -15.76
C ASP A 66 -18.50 -1.84 -14.40
N SER A 67 -19.58 -2.21 -13.69
CA SER A 67 -19.54 -2.79 -12.33
C SER A 67 -18.84 -4.15 -12.24
N ASN A 68 -18.31 -4.67 -13.35
CA ASN A 68 -17.49 -5.88 -13.38
C ASN A 68 -15.99 -5.60 -13.18
N LEU A 69 -15.58 -4.33 -13.16
CA LEU A 69 -14.18 -3.93 -13.03
C LEU A 69 -13.88 -3.51 -11.58
N PHE A 70 -12.81 -4.06 -11.02
CA PHE A 70 -12.35 -3.80 -9.65
C PHE A 70 -10.89 -3.30 -9.67
N PRO A 71 -10.53 -2.30 -8.86
CA PRO A 71 -11.35 -1.57 -7.88
C PRO A 71 -12.11 -0.37 -8.45
N ILE A 72 -13.28 -0.06 -7.88
CA ILE A 72 -14.06 1.14 -8.18
C ILE A 72 -13.60 2.26 -7.25
N LEU A 73 -12.65 3.08 -7.72
CA LEU A 73 -11.96 4.09 -6.90
C LEU A 73 -12.88 5.17 -6.31
N CYS A 74 -14.06 5.42 -6.90
CA CYS A 74 -15.00 6.41 -6.36
C CYS A 74 -15.67 6.00 -5.04
N ASN A 75 -15.56 4.73 -4.64
CA ASN A 75 -16.11 4.26 -3.37
C ASN A 75 -15.18 4.51 -2.19
N LEU A 76 -13.89 4.77 -2.45
CA LEU A 76 -12.88 4.94 -1.42
C LEU A 76 -13.16 6.15 -0.53
N THR A 77 -13.01 5.97 0.78
CA THR A 77 -13.20 7.05 1.76
C THR A 77 -12.02 8.02 1.83
N GLY A 78 -10.85 7.57 1.37
CA GLY A 78 -9.55 8.23 1.60
C GLY A 78 -8.80 7.70 2.83
N ASN A 79 -9.41 6.87 3.67
CA ASN A 79 -8.69 6.22 4.77
C ASN A 79 -8.04 4.92 4.29
N TYR A 80 -6.90 4.60 4.91
CA TYR A 80 -6.27 3.29 4.80
C TYR A 80 -5.48 2.96 6.07
N TYR A 81 -5.22 1.68 6.30
CA TYR A 81 -4.39 1.22 7.42
C TYR A 81 -3.41 0.13 6.98
N ILE A 82 -2.41 -0.14 7.81
CA ILE A 82 -1.48 -1.26 7.62
C ILE A 82 -2.09 -2.51 8.26
N ASP A 83 -2.30 -3.57 7.48
CA ASP A 83 -2.82 -4.86 7.96
C ASP A 83 -1.69 -5.81 8.35
N LYS A 84 -0.73 -5.99 7.44
CA LYS A 84 0.35 -6.97 7.58
C LYS A 84 1.68 -6.37 7.19
N VAL A 85 2.72 -6.79 7.91
CA VAL A 85 4.12 -6.54 7.55
C VAL A 85 4.89 -7.85 7.60
N ALA A 86 5.54 -8.20 6.51
CA ALA A 86 6.38 -9.38 6.41
C ALA A 86 7.82 -9.01 6.09
N TYR A 87 8.76 -9.63 6.80
CA TYR A 87 10.19 -9.46 6.55
C TYR A 87 10.83 -10.78 6.11
N THR A 88 11.62 -10.73 5.04
CA THR A 88 12.34 -11.88 4.50
C THR A 88 13.78 -11.49 4.17
N LYS A 89 14.73 -12.38 4.46
CA LYS A 89 16.10 -12.23 3.94
C LYS A 89 16.19 -12.97 2.61
N TYR A 90 16.44 -12.23 1.54
CA TYR A 90 16.56 -12.78 0.20
C TYR A 90 18.04 -13.09 -0.11
N LEU A 91 18.30 -14.20 -0.80
CA LEU A 91 19.66 -14.62 -1.16
C LEU A 91 20.02 -14.34 -2.63
N ASN A 92 19.05 -14.00 -3.49
CA ASN A 92 19.31 -13.63 -4.89
C ASN A 92 18.21 -12.73 -5.49
N PRO A 93 18.37 -11.40 -5.54
CA PRO A 93 19.53 -10.65 -5.07
C PRO A 93 19.68 -10.73 -3.55
N ILE A 94 20.92 -10.64 -3.06
CA ILE A 94 21.18 -10.63 -1.61
C ILE A 94 20.64 -9.32 -1.03
N GLY A 95 19.74 -9.45 -0.05
CA GLY A 95 19.17 -8.29 0.63
C GLY A 95 18.00 -8.67 1.54
N PHE A 96 17.13 -7.70 1.75
CA PHE A 96 15.93 -7.83 2.56
C PHE A 96 14.73 -7.42 1.72
N GLN A 97 13.71 -8.27 1.73
CA GLN A 97 12.40 -7.97 1.19
C GLN A 97 11.45 -7.67 2.35
N ILE A 98 10.68 -6.60 2.21
CA ILE A 98 9.66 -6.18 3.17
C ILE A 98 8.35 -6.03 2.39
N MET A 99 7.36 -6.84 2.71
CA MET A 99 6.02 -6.74 2.12
C MET A 99 5.11 -6.06 3.13
N ILE A 100 4.48 -4.96 2.72
CA ILE A 100 3.57 -4.19 3.58
C ILE A 100 2.20 -4.21 2.92
N SER A 101 1.27 -4.95 3.51
CA SER A 101 -0.12 -5.00 3.09
C SER A 101 -0.90 -3.88 3.76
N THR A 102 -1.65 -3.16 2.95
CA THR A 102 -2.51 -2.05 3.35
C THR A 102 -3.94 -2.32 2.93
N ILE A 103 -4.89 -1.84 3.71
CA ILE A 103 -6.31 -1.92 3.38
C ILE A 103 -6.87 -0.51 3.28
N LEU A 104 -7.50 -0.22 2.15
CA LEU A 104 -8.29 0.99 1.94
C LEU A 104 -9.76 0.68 2.14
N THR A 105 -10.47 1.65 2.69
CA THR A 105 -11.87 1.49 3.06
C THR A 105 -12.81 2.18 2.08
N GLU A 106 -14.04 1.66 1.99
CA GLU A 106 -15.14 2.27 1.25
C GLU A 106 -16.25 2.80 2.16
N ARG A 107 -17.05 3.72 1.61
CA ARG A 107 -18.23 4.24 2.29
C ARG A 107 -19.46 3.40 1.96
N LEU A 108 -20.03 2.77 2.98
CA LEU A 108 -21.31 2.08 2.92
C LEU A 108 -22.40 2.89 3.64
N SER A 109 -23.66 2.52 3.44
CA SER A 109 -24.80 3.14 4.13
C SER A 109 -24.77 2.91 5.65
N THR A 110 -24.10 1.85 6.10
CA THR A 110 -23.97 1.44 7.50
C THR A 110 -22.70 1.95 8.17
N GLY A 111 -21.77 2.55 7.42
CA GLY A 111 -20.48 3.00 7.95
C GLY A 111 -19.36 2.92 6.93
N GLU A 112 -18.19 2.54 7.41
CA GLU A 112 -16.96 2.35 6.64
C GLU A 112 -16.55 0.88 6.76
N ASP A 113 -16.12 0.29 5.64
CA ASP A 113 -15.75 -1.13 5.57
C ASP A 113 -14.50 -1.32 4.70
N ASP A 114 -13.84 -2.46 4.85
CA ASP A 114 -12.66 -2.82 4.08
C ASP A 114 -13.03 -3.06 2.61
N TYR A 115 -12.20 -2.58 1.68
CA TYR A 115 -12.54 -2.63 0.26
C TYR A 115 -11.40 -3.10 -0.64
N LEU A 116 -10.25 -2.44 -0.56
CA LEU A 116 -9.13 -2.67 -1.47
C LEU A 116 -7.86 -2.96 -0.68
N GLY A 117 -7.30 -4.15 -0.88
CA GLY A 117 -5.98 -4.49 -0.39
C GLY A 117 -4.91 -4.03 -1.38
N LEU A 118 -3.87 -3.35 -0.90
CA LEU A 118 -2.66 -3.08 -1.68
C LEU A 118 -1.44 -3.59 -0.89
N GLU A 119 -0.67 -4.47 -1.52
CA GLU A 119 0.62 -4.91 -1.01
C GLU A 119 1.75 -4.18 -1.75
N VAL A 120 2.58 -3.47 -1.00
CA VAL A 120 3.79 -2.84 -1.54
C VAL A 120 4.99 -3.67 -1.13
N THR A 121 5.77 -4.10 -2.13
CA THR A 121 7.02 -4.83 -1.90
C THR A 121 8.20 -3.87 -1.95
N LEU A 122 8.90 -3.74 -0.82
CA LEU A 122 10.16 -3.02 -0.70
C LEU A 122 11.33 -3.99 -0.70
N PHE A 123 12.44 -3.57 -1.27
CA PHE A 123 13.71 -4.27 -1.18
C PHE A 123 14.83 -3.35 -0.73
N THR A 124 15.76 -3.86 0.06
CA THR A 124 17.01 -3.17 0.31
C THR A 124 18.20 -4.13 0.33
N LYS A 125 19.30 -3.72 -0.31
CA LYS A 125 20.53 -4.53 -0.43
C LYS A 125 21.23 -4.76 0.91
N SER A 126 21.02 -3.85 1.87
CA SER A 126 21.57 -3.96 3.22
C SER A 126 20.77 -3.10 4.20
N ILE A 127 20.98 -3.29 5.50
CA ILE A 127 20.29 -2.55 6.58
C ILE A 127 20.29 -1.03 6.38
N ASN A 128 21.36 -0.47 5.80
CA ASN A 128 21.54 0.97 5.63
C ASN A 128 21.37 1.45 4.19
N ALA A 129 21.08 0.56 3.23
CA ALA A 129 20.87 0.96 1.84
C ALA A 129 19.44 1.49 1.63
N ASN A 130 19.26 2.33 0.62
CA ASN A 130 17.93 2.83 0.25
C ASN A 130 16.97 1.70 -0.06
N PHE A 131 15.68 1.91 0.23
CA PHE A 131 14.63 1.00 -0.22
C PHE A 131 14.31 1.24 -1.70
N GLU A 132 14.20 0.15 -2.45
CA GLU A 132 13.70 0.08 -3.80
C GLU A 132 12.26 -0.44 -3.76
N VAL A 133 11.34 0.17 -4.50
CA VAL A 133 9.97 -0.37 -4.67
C VAL A 133 10.03 -1.41 -5.79
N TRP A 134 9.73 -2.66 -5.47
CA TRP A 134 9.73 -3.75 -6.43
C TRP A 134 8.37 -3.98 -7.06
N GLY A 135 7.28 -3.66 -6.36
CA GLY A 135 5.93 -3.85 -6.88
C GLY A 135 4.86 -3.28 -5.97
N VAL A 136 3.68 -3.09 -6.56
CA VAL A 136 2.42 -2.80 -5.87
C VAL A 136 1.39 -3.75 -6.47
N ASP A 137 0.86 -4.65 -5.66
CA ASP A 137 -0.12 -5.65 -6.08
C ASP A 137 -1.45 -5.37 -5.37
N SER A 138 -2.55 -5.44 -6.12
CA SER A 138 -3.90 -5.21 -5.59
C SER A 138 -4.65 -6.51 -5.37
N SER A 139 -5.45 -6.56 -4.30
CA SER A 139 -6.35 -7.67 -4.00
C SER A 139 -7.71 -7.17 -3.55
N VAL A 140 -8.73 -8.01 -3.76
CA VAL A 140 -10.01 -7.88 -3.06
C VAL A 140 -9.80 -8.30 -1.60
N VAL A 141 -10.50 -7.64 -0.68
CA VAL A 141 -10.50 -7.97 0.77
C VAL A 141 -11.66 -8.89 1.11
#